data_AF-A0A7V9UEJ0-F1
#
_entry.id   AF-A0A7V9UEJ0-F1
#
_cell.length_a   1.000
_cell.length_b   1.000
_cell.length_c   1.000
_cell.angle_alpha   90.00
_cell.angle_beta   90.00
_cell.angle_gamma   90.00
#
_symmetry.space_group_name_H-M   'P 1'
#
loop_
_entity.id
_entity.type
_entity.pdbx_description
1 polymer ?
#
loop_
_entity_poly.entity_id
_entity_poly.type
_entity_poly.pdbx_seq_one_letter_code
_entity_poly.pdbx_strand_id
1 'polypeptide(L)'
;MRRLVLVVLLVVAAACGGQSVFSLPVGTCFDDQEAEEISSVPQVDCSEPHDNEVFALIDYTETDVYPGPEEISDIGTNVCVEQFEA
;
A
#
# COMPACT_ATOMS: atom_id res chain seq x y z
N MET A 1 -6.20 -51.36 8.01
CA MET A 1 -6.75 -50.84 6.75
C MET A 1 -7.98 -50.02 7.16
N ARG A 2 -8.05 -48.70 7.14
CA ARG A 2 -7.57 -47.67 6.21
C ARG A 2 -7.62 -46.36 7.02
N ARG A 3 -6.47 -45.77 7.34
CA ARG A 3 -6.39 -44.48 8.06
C ARG A 3 -6.87 -43.40 7.08
N LEU A 4 -8.04 -42.81 7.34
CA LEU A 4 -8.52 -41.62 6.65
C LEU A 4 -7.68 -40.43 7.14
N VAL A 5 -6.61 -40.11 6.40
CA VAL A 5 -5.80 -38.91 6.60
C VAL A 5 -6.55 -37.77 5.91
N LEU A 6 -7.18 -36.89 6.69
CA LEU A 6 -7.66 -35.58 6.23
C LEU A 6 -6.42 -34.73 5.92
N VAL A 7 -6.04 -34.70 4.65
CA VAL A 7 -5.02 -33.77 4.14
C VAL A 7 -5.67 -32.40 4.08
N VAL A 8 -5.47 -31.59 5.13
CA VAL A 8 -5.69 -30.15 5.05
C VAL A 8 -4.69 -29.62 4.05
N LEU A 9 -5.16 -29.28 2.84
CA LEU A 9 -4.39 -28.53 1.86
C LEU A 9 -4.18 -27.11 2.42
N LEU A 10 -3.15 -26.93 3.24
CA LEU A 10 -2.59 -25.62 3.54
C LEU A 10 -1.86 -25.15 2.26
N VAL A 11 -2.62 -24.52 1.36
CA VAL A 11 -2.04 -23.72 0.28
C VAL A 11 -1.49 -22.45 0.93
N VAL A 12 -0.23 -22.51 1.39
CA VAL A 12 0.52 -21.31 1.74
C VAL A 12 0.99 -20.70 0.42
N ALA A 13 0.12 -19.90 -0.21
CA ALA A 13 0.53 -19.01 -1.28
C ALA A 13 1.34 -17.87 -0.64
N ALA A 14 2.64 -18.06 -0.49
CA ALA A 14 3.55 -16.96 -0.21
C ALA A 14 3.49 -16.00 -1.41
N ALA A 15 2.81 -14.87 -1.26
CA ALA A 15 2.81 -13.78 -2.22
C ALA A 15 4.23 -13.19 -2.27
N CYS A 16 5.11 -13.83 -3.04
CA CYS A 16 6.48 -13.36 -3.23
C CYS A 16 6.45 -12.26 -4.31
N GLY A 17 6.13 -11.04 -3.88
CA GLY A 17 6.10 -9.84 -4.71
C GLY A 17 5.34 -8.73 -4.01
N GLY A 18 6.02 -7.66 -3.63
CA GLY A 18 5.39 -6.47 -3.03
C GLY A 18 4.41 -5.80 -3.98
N GLN A 19 3.48 -5.01 -3.43
CA GLN A 19 2.51 -4.26 -4.20
C GLN A 19 3.16 -3.01 -4.80
N SER A 20 2.84 -2.68 -6.05
CA SER A 20 3.40 -1.48 -6.68
C SER A 20 2.89 -0.21 -5.99
N VAL A 21 3.81 0.73 -5.73
CA VAL A 21 3.51 2.04 -5.10
C VAL A 21 2.51 2.88 -5.91
N PHE A 22 2.39 2.62 -7.21
CA PHE A 22 1.41 3.29 -8.09
C PHE A 22 -0.02 2.73 -7.97
N SER A 23 -0.23 1.69 -7.17
CA SER A 23 -1.51 0.96 -7.10
C SER A 23 -1.79 0.37 -5.71
N LEU A 24 -1.48 1.14 -4.66
CA LEU A 24 -1.80 0.74 -3.29
C LEU A 24 -3.27 1.10 -2.98
N PRO A 25 -4.14 0.12 -2.64
CA PRO A 25 -5.50 0.41 -2.22
C PRO A 25 -5.54 1.02 -0.81
N VAL A 26 -6.65 1.71 -0.49
CA VAL A 26 -6.93 2.14 0.89
C VAL A 26 -6.99 0.92 1.81
N GLY A 27 -6.36 1.03 2.98
CA GLY A 27 -6.20 -0.03 3.98
C GLY A 27 -4.95 -0.90 3.78
N THR A 28 -4.05 -0.55 2.86
CA THR A 28 -2.75 -1.23 2.74
C THR A 28 -1.78 -0.70 3.79
N CYS A 29 -1.33 -1.57 4.69
CA CYS A 29 -0.28 -1.31 5.66
C CYS A 29 1.08 -1.81 5.14
N PHE A 30 2.15 -1.07 5.40
CA PHE A 30 3.52 -1.40 4.99
C PHE A 30 4.57 -0.67 5.85
N ASP A 31 5.81 -1.14 5.81
CA ASP A 31 6.95 -0.54 6.51
C ASP A 31 7.77 0.37 5.60
N ASP A 32 8.57 1.25 6.20
CA ASP A 32 9.54 2.06 5.47
C ASP A 32 10.58 1.17 4.75
N GLN A 33 10.95 1.58 3.53
CA GLN A 33 11.92 0.87 2.70
C GLN A 33 13.22 1.65 2.59
N GLU A 34 14.34 1.01 2.90
CA GLU A 34 15.69 1.58 2.76
C GLU A 34 16.17 1.47 1.31
N ALA A 35 15.76 2.40 0.44
CA ALA A 35 16.19 2.49 -0.96
C ALA A 35 16.11 3.93 -1.50
N GLU A 36 16.94 4.26 -2.50
CA GLU A 36 16.87 5.56 -3.21
C GLU A 36 15.59 5.70 -4.05
N GLU A 37 15.14 4.59 -4.64
CA GLU A 37 13.89 4.52 -5.41
C GLU A 37 13.10 3.27 -5.00
N ILE A 38 11.80 3.44 -4.76
CA ILE A 38 10.89 2.38 -4.33
C ILE A 38 9.80 2.24 -5.39
N SER A 39 9.71 1.07 -6.01
CA SER A 39 8.70 0.76 -7.03
C SER A 39 7.59 -0.17 -6.51
N SER A 40 7.86 -0.86 -5.40
CA SER A 40 6.92 -1.71 -4.69
C SER A 40 7.25 -1.80 -3.22
N VAL A 41 6.23 -2.05 -2.41
CA VAL A 41 6.32 -2.24 -0.95
C VAL A 41 5.73 -3.60 -0.56
N PRO A 42 6.35 -4.35 0.36
CA PRO A 42 5.70 -5.52 0.95
C PRO A 42 4.51 -5.09 1.79
N GLN A 43 3.34 -5.70 1.56
CA GLN A 43 2.21 -5.48 2.45
C GLN A 43 2.43 -6.24 3.77
N VAL A 44 2.13 -5.59 4.88
CA VAL A 44 2.11 -6.19 6.22
C VAL A 44 0.67 -6.29 6.72
N ASP A 45 0.43 -7.18 7.68
CA ASP A 45 -0.87 -7.28 8.33
C ASP A 45 -1.08 -6.03 9.21
N CYS A 46 -2.16 -5.29 9.00
CA CYS A 46 -2.45 -4.08 9.75
C CYS A 46 -2.66 -4.32 11.27
N SER A 47 -2.89 -5.57 11.68
CA SER A 47 -2.94 -5.94 13.11
C SER A 47 -1.56 -6.14 13.73
N GLU A 48 -0.52 -6.27 12.91
CA GLU A 48 0.87 -6.27 13.34
C GLU A 48 1.43 -4.83 13.35
N PRO A 49 2.45 -4.53 14.16
CA PRO A 49 3.13 -3.24 14.13
C PRO A 49 3.66 -2.93 12.72
N HIS A 50 3.42 -1.70 12.25
CA HIS A 50 3.85 -1.20 10.95
C HIS A 50 3.98 0.32 10.98
N ASP A 51 4.68 0.88 10.00
CA ASP A 51 4.98 2.31 9.96
C ASP A 51 3.91 3.13 9.23
N ASN A 52 3.37 2.60 8.12
CA ASN A 52 2.51 3.34 7.19
C ASN A 52 1.20 2.61 6.87
N GLU A 53 0.12 3.36 6.67
CA GLU A 53 -1.16 2.88 6.14
C GLU A 53 -1.70 3.86 5.08
N VAL A 54 -2.12 3.33 3.92
CA VAL A 54 -2.86 4.14 2.94
C VAL A 54 -4.28 4.36 3.44
N PHE A 55 -4.56 5.54 4.01
CA PHE A 55 -5.88 5.84 4.57
C PHE A 55 -6.82 6.56 3.58
N ALA A 56 -6.29 7.16 2.51
CA ALA A 56 -7.05 7.86 1.50
C ALA A 56 -6.38 7.76 0.12
N LEU A 57 -7.19 7.85 -0.94
CA LEU A 57 -6.75 8.00 -2.34
C LEU A 57 -7.59 9.11 -2.97
N ILE A 58 -6.92 10.02 -3.68
CA ILE A 58 -7.56 11.15 -4.34
C ILE A 58 -7.07 11.20 -5.78
N ASP A 59 -8.00 11.44 -6.70
CA ASP A 59 -7.68 11.69 -8.09
C ASP A 59 -7.26 13.15 -8.29
N TYR A 60 -6.09 13.36 -8.88
CA TYR A 60 -5.68 14.70 -9.32
C TYR A 60 -6.43 15.05 -10.61
N THR A 61 -7.40 15.97 -10.51
CA THR A 61 -8.33 16.30 -11.61
C THR A 61 -8.23 17.74 -12.11
N GLU A 62 -7.31 18.55 -11.54
CA GLU A 62 -7.18 19.97 -11.85
C GLU A 62 -6.68 20.23 -13.29
N THR A 63 -5.79 19.38 -13.81
CA THR A 63 -5.25 19.49 -15.17
C THR A 63 -4.69 18.15 -15.66
N ASP A 64 -4.71 17.95 -16.98
CA ASP A 64 -4.10 16.79 -17.64
C ASP A 64 -2.56 16.93 -17.79
N VAL A 65 -2.00 18.07 -17.40
CA VAL A 65 -0.55 18.34 -17.45
C VAL A 65 0.06 18.10 -16.07
N TYR A 66 1.10 17.27 -16.01
CA TYR A 66 1.86 17.07 -14.78
C TYR A 66 2.45 18.40 -14.28
N PRO A 67 2.09 18.88 -13.08
CA PRO A 67 2.48 20.21 -12.60
C PRO A 67 3.95 20.30 -12.20
N GLY A 68 4.62 19.15 -12.08
CA GLY A 68 5.99 19.05 -11.58
C GLY A 68 6.04 18.53 -10.14
N PRO A 69 7.24 18.14 -9.67
CA PRO A 69 7.39 17.41 -8.40
C PRO A 69 7.09 18.26 -7.16
N GLU A 70 7.39 19.56 -7.18
CA GLU A 70 7.16 20.45 -6.02
C GLU A 70 5.66 20.69 -5.82
N GLU A 71 4.98 21.13 -6.87
CA GLU A 71 3.53 21.40 -6.82
C GLU A 71 2.71 20.14 -6.49
N ILE A 72 3.04 18.97 -7.07
CA ILE A 72 2.30 17.73 -6.74
C ILE A 72 2.52 17.29 -5.29
N SER A 73 3.70 17.56 -4.72
CA SER A 73 4.02 17.27 -3.32
C SER A 73 3.23 18.18 -2.36
N ASP A 74 3.11 19.46 -2.70
CA ASP A 74 2.33 20.43 -1.91
C ASP A 74 0.83 20.07 -1.94
N ILE A 75 0.31 19.72 -3.12
CA ILE A 75 -1.06 19.22 -3.27
C ILE A 75 -1.28 17.97 -2.42
N GLY A 76 -0.38 16.98 -2.51
CA GLY A 76 -0.46 15.76 -1.72
C GLY A 76 -0.49 16.03 -0.20
N THR A 77 0.33 16.96 0.27
CA THR A 77 0.38 17.35 1.70
C THR A 77 -0.91 18.03 2.16
N ASN A 78 -1.42 18.99 1.38
CA ASN A 78 -2.65 19.70 1.72
C ASN A 78 -3.84 18.73 1.78
N VAL A 79 -3.98 17.88 0.77
CA VAL A 79 -5.06 16.90 0.71
C VAL A 79 -4.94 15.87 1.83
N CYS A 80 -3.72 15.45 2.19
CA CYS A 80 -3.48 14.57 3.34
C CYS A 80 -4.06 15.16 4.64
N VAL A 81 -3.78 16.43 4.92
CA VAL A 81 -4.32 17.12 6.11
C VAL A 81 -5.84 17.22 6.04
N GLU A 82 -6.39 17.63 4.90
CA GLU A 82 -7.85 17.75 4.72
C GLU A 82 -8.59 16.42 4.93
N GLN A 83 -8.06 15.30 4.40
CA GLN A 83 -8.67 13.99 4.60
C GLN A 83 -8.53 13.49 6.04
N PHE A 84 -7.45 13.82 6.73
CA PHE A 84 -7.22 13.41 8.11
C PHE A 84 -8.13 14.15 9.11
N GLU A 85 -8.47 15.41 8.81
CA GLU A 85 -9.29 16.26 9.69
C GLU A 85 -10.81 16.17 9.41
N ALA A 86 -11.23 15.52 8.32
CA ALA A 86 -12.63 15.38 7.89
C ALA A 86 -13.45 14.40 8.75
#